data_AF-A0A2D2DK70-F1
#
_entry.id   AF-A0A2D2DK70-F1
#
_cell.length_a   1.000
_cell.length_b   1.000
_cell.length_c   1.000
_cell.angle_alpha   90.00
_cell.angle_beta   90.00
_cell.angle_gamma   90.00
#
_symmetry.space_group_name_H-M   'P 1'
#
loop_
_entity.id
_entity.type
_entity.pdbx_description
1 polymer ?
#
loop_
_entity_poly.entity_id
_entity_poly.type
_entity_poly.pdbx_seq_one_letter_code
_entity_poly.pdbx_strand_id
1 'polypeptide(L)'
;MSYILKVVVPPVPSDNLSVRGFANTLAHTSMGLPPSARLLQFYEAITARYPCASSGAYSRASAAACPWADTPLIDCLTGDIGVISLSYKNIEVLSFVLRRAGALSLTVIDTQAGLVYRPARFRVVLTSIQKNVNTAAMLGKLVPLLKCTPEQAASMLAMPNAVLRGRLDHVTAQRLVTTMHLLGCNCSVEKEPSRSAQKAAAKAAAAPGALRVPAPRARAQARMPAPFAMAYKAVANRAVCFVQALLERLWERMTATRPYS
;
A
#
# COMPACT_ATOMS: atom_id res chain seq x y z
N MET A 1 14.33 0.25 21.73
CA MET A 1 14.58 0.81 20.39
C MET A 1 13.25 1.14 19.76
N SER A 2 13.03 2.37 19.29
CA SER A 2 11.78 2.78 18.66
C SER A 2 11.71 2.40 17.17
N TYR A 3 10.50 2.12 16.68
CA TYR A 3 10.21 1.75 15.30
C TYR A 3 9.54 2.91 14.56
N ILE A 4 10.13 3.41 13.48
CA ILE A 4 9.82 4.71 12.87
C ILE A 4 9.11 4.51 11.54
N LEU A 5 7.91 5.08 11.44
CA LEU A 5 7.13 5.14 10.22
C LEU A 5 7.04 6.59 9.76
N LYS A 6 7.28 6.83 8.47
CA LYS A 6 7.00 8.13 7.85
C LYS A 6 5.73 8.03 7.02
N VAL A 7 4.73 8.82 7.35
CA VAL A 7 3.45 8.88 6.66
C VAL A 7 3.45 10.11 5.77
N VAL A 8 3.31 9.92 4.46
CA VAL A 8 3.48 10.96 3.45
C VAL A 8 2.20 11.12 2.64
N VAL A 9 1.74 12.36 2.52
CA VAL A 9 0.55 12.74 1.74
C VAL A 9 0.82 12.81 0.23
N PRO A 10 1.87 13.52 -0.25
CA PRO A 10 2.08 13.67 -1.68
C PRO A 10 2.46 12.34 -2.35
N PRO A 11 2.26 12.24 -3.66
CA PRO A 11 2.74 11.11 -4.44
C PRO A 11 4.26 10.97 -4.30
N VAL A 12 4.71 9.85 -3.73
CA VAL A 12 6.14 9.54 -3.62
C VAL A 12 6.70 9.04 -4.96
N PRO A 13 8.03 9.15 -5.17
CA PRO A 13 8.70 8.55 -6.33
C PRO A 13 8.36 7.06 -6.50
N SER A 14 8.32 6.60 -7.77
CA SER A 14 8.03 5.20 -8.06
C SER A 14 9.18 4.26 -7.69
N ASP A 15 10.40 4.78 -7.68
CA ASP A 15 11.58 4.05 -7.25
C ASP A 15 11.66 4.05 -5.71
N ASN A 16 12.00 2.91 -5.11
CA ASN A 16 12.05 2.78 -3.65
C ASN A 16 13.30 3.44 -3.06
N LEU A 17 14.40 3.52 -3.81
CA LEU A 17 15.66 4.06 -3.31
C LEU A 17 15.57 5.58 -3.08
N SER A 18 14.91 6.29 -4.00
CA SER A 18 14.71 7.74 -3.93
C SER A 18 13.67 8.20 -2.89
N VAL A 19 12.78 7.31 -2.42
CA VAL A 19 11.68 7.66 -1.51
C VAL A 19 12.16 8.19 -0.16
N ARG A 20 13.26 7.66 0.38
CA ARG A 20 13.79 8.13 1.68
C ARG A 20 14.32 9.56 1.61
N GLY A 21 15.10 9.87 0.57
CA GLY A 21 15.61 11.22 0.33
C GLY A 21 14.47 12.21 0.19
N PHE A 22 13.47 11.85 -0.64
CA PHE A 22 12.26 12.64 -0.81
C PHE A 22 11.54 12.92 0.51
N ALA A 23 11.30 11.89 1.34
CA ALA A 23 10.61 12.06 2.61
C ALA A 23 11.40 12.91 3.62
N ASN A 24 12.74 12.83 3.62
CA ASN A 24 13.58 13.68 4.47
C ASN A 24 13.50 15.15 4.02
N THR A 25 13.64 15.41 2.72
CA THR A 25 13.48 16.76 2.18
C THR A 25 12.10 17.31 2.50
N LEU A 26 11.04 16.50 2.34
CA LEU A 26 9.68 16.90 2.67
C LEU A 26 9.55 17.29 4.15
N ALA A 27 10.07 16.48 5.07
CA ALA A 27 10.08 16.78 6.50
C ALA A 27 10.75 18.12 6.81
N HIS A 28 11.89 18.42 6.18
CA HIS A 28 12.57 19.70 6.36
C HIS A 28 11.76 20.87 5.79
N THR A 29 11.18 20.72 4.60
CA THR A 29 10.39 21.79 3.97
C THR A 29 9.03 22.03 4.63
N SER A 30 8.47 21.01 5.28
CA SER A 30 7.18 21.11 5.96
C SER A 30 7.30 21.63 7.39
N MET A 31 8.50 21.74 7.94
CA MET A 31 8.73 22.16 9.32
C MET A 31 8.05 23.49 9.64
N GLY A 32 7.24 23.51 10.71
CA GLY A 32 6.49 24.69 11.14
C GLY A 32 5.18 24.92 10.39
N LEU A 33 4.86 24.12 9.37
CA LEU A 33 3.55 24.18 8.71
C LEU A 33 2.51 23.36 9.49
N PRO A 34 1.25 23.81 9.52
CA PRO A 34 0.17 23.04 10.11
C PRO A 34 -0.02 21.71 9.37
N PRO A 35 -0.35 20.61 10.07
CA PRO A 35 -0.62 19.32 9.42
C PRO A 35 -1.77 19.41 8.43
N SER A 36 -1.63 18.73 7.30
CA SER A 36 -2.70 18.61 6.30
C SER A 36 -3.94 17.91 6.87
N ALA A 37 -5.11 18.24 6.33
CA ALA A 37 -6.38 17.64 6.74
C ALA A 37 -6.38 16.11 6.66
N ARG A 38 -5.67 15.51 5.68
CA ARG A 38 -5.57 14.05 5.55
C ARG A 38 -4.73 13.44 6.67
N LEU A 39 -3.66 14.11 7.11
CA LEU A 39 -2.87 13.65 8.26
C LEU A 39 -3.63 13.79 9.57
N LEU A 40 -4.42 14.85 9.72
CA LEU A 40 -5.30 15.00 10.90
C LEU A 40 -6.35 13.89 10.96
N GLN A 41 -7.02 13.58 9.85
CA GLN A 41 -7.95 12.43 9.78
C GLN A 41 -7.25 11.10 10.09
N PHE A 42 -6.00 10.94 9.62
CA PHE A 42 -5.20 9.76 9.94
C PHE A 42 -4.90 9.68 11.44
N TYR A 43 -4.46 10.79 12.04
CA TYR A 43 -4.20 10.92 13.47
C TYR A 43 -5.42 10.59 14.32
N GLU A 44 -6.58 11.16 13.99
CA GLU A 44 -7.84 10.88 14.68
C GLU A 44 -8.18 9.39 14.61
N ALA A 45 -8.02 8.76 13.45
CA ALA A 45 -8.32 7.34 13.27
C ALA A 45 -7.38 6.42 14.05
N ILE A 46 -6.09 6.77 14.18
CA ILE A 46 -5.12 5.96 14.93
C ILE A 46 -5.23 6.16 16.43
N THR A 47 -5.52 7.37 16.88
CA THR A 47 -5.71 7.69 18.31
C THR A 47 -7.06 7.22 18.82
N ALA A 48 -8.11 7.20 17.99
CA ALA A 48 -9.39 6.60 18.39
C ALA A 48 -9.27 5.11 18.75
N ARG A 49 -8.36 4.36 18.10
CA ARG A 49 -8.12 2.94 18.41
C ARG A 49 -7.05 2.73 19.48
N TYR A 50 -6.02 3.56 19.47
CA TYR A 50 -4.90 3.51 20.40
C TYR A 50 -4.74 4.89 21.06
N PRO A 51 -5.58 5.23 22.04
CA PRO A 51 -5.74 6.59 22.56
C PRO A 51 -4.58 7.13 23.40
N CYS A 52 -3.51 6.35 23.59
CA CYS A 52 -2.48 6.62 24.56
C CYS A 52 -1.71 7.93 24.32
N ALA A 53 -1.42 8.67 25.39
CA ALA A 53 -0.59 9.87 25.57
C ALA A 53 -0.60 10.98 24.48
N SER A 54 -1.46 10.89 23.47
CA SER A 54 -1.62 11.86 22.41
C SER A 54 -2.35 13.14 22.87
N SER A 55 -2.94 13.13 24.07
CA SER A 55 -3.66 14.26 24.69
C SER A 55 -3.05 14.80 25.99
N GLY A 56 -1.91 14.28 26.46
CA GLY A 56 -1.21 14.80 27.64
C GLY A 56 -1.77 14.45 29.03
N ALA A 57 -2.90 13.75 29.12
CA ALA A 57 -3.51 13.35 30.41
C ALA A 57 -3.33 11.84 30.68
N TYR A 58 -2.20 11.40 31.25
CA TYR A 58 -1.92 9.95 31.43
C TYR A 58 -1.40 9.55 32.82
N SER A 59 -1.85 8.37 33.27
CA SER A 59 -1.36 7.67 34.46
C SER A 59 -0.27 6.66 34.09
N ARG A 60 0.60 6.31 35.05
CA ARG A 60 1.77 5.44 34.81
C ARG A 60 1.43 4.03 34.30
N ALA A 61 0.24 3.51 34.65
CA ALA A 61 -0.21 2.18 34.23
C ALA A 61 -0.63 2.13 32.75
N SER A 62 -1.20 3.22 32.22
CA SER A 62 -1.62 3.32 30.82
C SER A 62 -0.47 3.68 29.86
N ALA A 63 0.65 4.19 30.37
CA ALA A 63 1.89 4.39 29.61
C ALA A 63 2.49 3.07 29.11
N ALA A 64 2.41 1.99 29.90
CA ALA A 64 2.94 0.67 29.53
C ALA A 64 2.19 0.02 28.36
N ALA A 65 0.91 0.37 28.16
CA ALA A 65 0.07 -0.13 27.07
C ALA A 65 0.14 0.75 25.81
N CYS A 66 0.90 1.84 25.83
CA CYS A 66 0.97 2.78 24.72
C CYS A 66 1.87 2.27 23.59
N PRO A 67 1.33 2.05 22.37
CA PRO A 67 2.18 1.66 21.26
C PRO A 67 3.07 2.80 20.73
N TRP A 68 2.71 4.06 20.99
CA TRP A 68 3.44 5.24 20.51
C TRP A 68 4.63 5.55 21.42
N ALA A 69 5.80 5.82 20.82
CA ALA A 69 7.00 6.22 21.55
C ALA A 69 7.09 7.74 21.76
N ASP A 70 6.55 8.51 20.80
CA ASP A 70 6.58 9.98 20.85
C ASP A 70 5.23 10.49 21.34
N THR A 71 5.26 11.38 22.34
CA THR A 71 4.06 11.94 22.98
C THR A 71 4.23 13.44 23.23
N PRO A 72 3.28 14.28 22.81
CA PRO A 72 2.03 13.94 22.12
C PRO A 72 2.26 13.63 20.63
N LEU A 73 1.54 12.64 20.11
CA LEU A 73 1.71 12.16 18.72
C LEU A 73 1.36 13.23 17.67
N ILE A 74 0.56 14.24 18.03
CA ILE A 74 0.20 15.33 17.11
C ILE A 74 1.41 16.18 16.70
N ASP A 75 2.39 16.34 17.59
CA ASP A 75 3.62 17.11 17.34
C ASP A 75 4.55 16.42 16.33
N CYS A 76 4.29 15.15 16.06
CA CYS A 76 5.01 14.36 15.06
C CYS A 76 4.51 14.60 13.63
N LEU A 77 3.47 15.43 13.45
CA LEU A 77 2.86 15.75 12.16
C LEU A 77 3.20 17.19 11.79
N THR A 78 3.63 17.42 10.56
CA THR A 78 3.93 18.77 10.07
C THR A 78 3.73 18.85 8.56
N GLY A 79 3.02 19.87 8.10
CA GLY A 79 2.63 20.01 6.69
C GLY A 79 2.05 18.72 6.09
N ASP A 80 2.76 18.14 5.13
CA ASP A 80 2.33 16.96 4.37
C ASP A 80 3.03 15.65 4.77
N ILE A 81 3.70 15.63 5.93
CA ILE A 81 4.39 14.44 6.45
C ILE A 81 4.21 14.27 7.97
N GLY A 82 4.08 13.01 8.39
CA GLY A 82 4.14 12.62 9.79
C GLY A 82 5.28 11.64 10.04
N VAL A 83 6.07 11.85 11.09
CA VAL A 83 7.13 10.92 11.52
C VAL A 83 6.72 10.30 12.84
N ILE A 84 6.07 9.14 12.79
CA ILE A 84 5.54 8.48 13.98
C ILE A 84 6.48 7.38 14.45
N SER A 85 6.75 7.32 15.75
CA SER A 85 7.54 6.26 16.36
C SER A 85 6.66 5.34 17.20
N LEU A 86 6.88 4.03 17.08
CA LEU A 86 6.32 3.01 17.95
C LEU A 86 7.36 2.60 19.01
N SER A 87 6.91 2.32 20.23
CA SER A 87 7.77 1.87 21.34
C SER A 87 8.49 0.56 21.02
N TYR A 88 7.84 -0.32 20.27
CA TYR A 88 8.38 -1.56 19.73
C TYR A 88 7.63 -1.96 18.46
N LYS A 89 8.18 -2.92 17.69
CA LYS A 89 7.51 -3.45 16.49
C LYS A 89 6.30 -4.29 16.89
N ASN A 90 5.12 -3.69 16.87
CA ASN A 90 3.85 -4.38 17.07
C ASN A 90 3.14 -4.60 15.72
N ILE A 91 2.97 -5.87 15.32
CA ILE A 91 2.39 -6.24 14.02
C ILE A 91 0.93 -5.79 13.90
N GLU A 92 0.16 -5.84 14.98
CA GLU A 92 -1.25 -5.45 14.97
C GLU A 92 -1.39 -3.95 14.76
N VAL A 93 -0.61 -3.16 15.49
CA VAL A 93 -0.57 -1.69 15.37
C VAL A 93 -0.11 -1.30 13.97
N LEU A 94 0.99 -1.89 13.48
CA LEU A 94 1.51 -1.63 12.15
C LEU A 94 0.46 -1.95 11.07
N SER A 95 -0.18 -3.12 11.16
CA SER A 95 -1.22 -3.52 10.21
C SER A 95 -2.41 -2.55 10.23
N PHE A 96 -2.81 -2.09 11.41
CA PHE A 96 -3.87 -1.10 11.55
C PHE A 96 -3.49 0.25 10.94
N VAL A 97 -2.28 0.75 11.23
CA VAL A 97 -1.71 1.98 10.66
C VAL A 97 -1.70 1.91 9.14
N LEU A 98 -1.18 0.82 8.56
CA LEU A 98 -1.13 0.64 7.10
C LEU A 98 -2.51 0.61 6.46
N ARG A 99 -3.50 -0.03 7.09
CA ARG A 99 -4.89 -0.03 6.59
C ARG A 99 -5.51 1.37 6.62
N ARG A 100 -5.31 2.13 7.70
CA ARG A 100 -5.85 3.50 7.81
C ARG A 100 -5.17 4.46 6.84
N ALA A 101 -3.85 4.39 6.73
CA ALA A 101 -3.11 5.16 5.73
C ALA A 101 -3.57 4.83 4.31
N GLY A 102 -3.74 3.55 3.98
CA GLY A 102 -4.25 3.11 2.67
C GLY A 102 -5.65 3.62 2.35
N ALA A 103 -6.56 3.64 3.34
CA ALA A 103 -7.91 4.19 3.17
C ALA A 103 -7.92 5.70 2.92
N LEU A 104 -6.94 6.41 3.49
CA LEU A 104 -6.71 7.84 3.29
C LEU A 104 -5.73 8.13 2.16
N SER A 105 -5.41 7.14 1.32
CA SER A 105 -4.43 7.19 0.22
C SER A 105 -3.09 7.84 0.57
N LEU A 106 -2.61 7.58 1.78
CA LEU A 106 -1.30 8.01 2.27
C LEU A 106 -0.26 6.92 1.97
N THR A 107 0.98 7.35 1.75
CA THR A 107 2.13 6.43 1.65
C THR A 107 2.76 6.26 3.02
N VAL A 108 3.06 5.02 3.41
CA VAL A 108 3.80 4.74 4.65
C VAL A 108 5.18 4.18 4.31
N ILE A 109 6.22 4.79 4.85
CA ILE A 109 7.61 4.37 4.69
C ILE A 109 8.06 3.77 6.01
N ASP A 110 8.46 2.51 5.95
CA ASP A 110 9.02 1.77 7.07
C ASP A 110 10.53 1.95 7.08
N THR A 111 11.01 2.74 8.04
CA THR A 111 12.41 3.19 8.08
C THR A 111 13.35 2.05 8.52
N GLN A 112 12.85 1.12 9.32
CA GLN A 112 13.62 0.00 9.84
C GLN A 112 13.63 -1.16 8.84
N ALA A 113 12.48 -1.51 8.26
CA ALA A 113 12.38 -2.60 7.29
C ALA A 113 12.78 -2.19 5.86
N GLY A 114 12.87 -0.89 5.57
CA GLY A 114 13.18 -0.40 4.22
C GLY A 114 12.04 -0.58 3.22
N LEU A 115 10.81 -0.77 3.71
CA LEU A 115 9.62 -1.01 2.89
C LEU A 115 8.85 0.29 2.64
N VAL A 116 8.24 0.39 1.46
CA VAL A 116 7.39 1.53 1.08
C VAL A 116 6.00 1.00 0.72
N TYR A 117 5.03 1.27 1.59
CA TYR A 117 3.64 0.92 1.41
C TYR A 117 2.92 2.05 0.69
N ARG A 118 2.72 1.89 -0.61
CA ARG A 118 1.96 2.84 -1.44
C ARG A 118 0.47 2.50 -1.43
N PRO A 119 -0.41 3.50 -1.50
CA PRO A 119 -1.84 3.24 -1.56
C PRO A 119 -2.22 2.51 -2.84
N ALA A 120 -3.27 1.69 -2.76
CA ALA A 120 -3.82 1.03 -3.93
C ALA A 120 -4.42 2.07 -4.88
N ARG A 121 -4.13 1.93 -6.16
CA ARG A 121 -4.74 2.73 -7.21
C ARG A 121 -5.86 1.96 -7.87
N PHE A 122 -6.87 2.68 -8.31
CA PHE A 122 -8.04 2.13 -8.96
C PHE A 122 -8.23 2.78 -10.32
N ARG A 123 -8.81 2.00 -11.23
CA ARG A 123 -9.24 2.44 -12.54
C ARG A 123 -10.73 2.20 -12.69
N VAL A 124 -11.39 3.08 -13.40
CA VAL A 124 -12.80 2.92 -13.75
C VAL A 124 -12.87 2.35 -15.16
N VAL A 125 -13.57 1.23 -15.30
CA VAL A 125 -13.71 0.50 -16.57
C VAL A 125 -15.17 0.56 -17.00
N LEU A 126 -15.41 0.91 -18.27
CA LEU A 126 -16.74 0.90 -18.86
C LEU A 126 -17.14 -0.53 -19.21
N THR A 127 -18.19 -1.04 -18.58
CA THR A 127 -18.73 -2.38 -18.85
C THR A 127 -19.74 -2.34 -19.99
N SER A 128 -20.70 -1.41 -19.92
CA SER A 128 -21.72 -1.26 -20.96
C SER A 128 -22.38 0.12 -20.92
N ILE A 129 -23.15 0.45 -21.95
CA ILE A 129 -23.96 1.68 -22.02
C ILE A 129 -25.44 1.27 -22.05
N GLN A 130 -26.31 2.01 -21.36
CA GLN A 130 -27.75 1.75 -21.38
C GLN A 130 -28.34 2.05 -22.77
N LYS A 131 -29.26 1.19 -23.23
CA LYS A 131 -29.78 1.21 -24.62
C LYS A 131 -30.57 2.47 -25.00
N ASN A 132 -31.11 3.20 -24.02
CA ASN A 132 -32.03 4.32 -24.24
C ASN A 132 -31.38 5.70 -24.00
N VAL A 133 -30.05 5.78 -24.04
CA VAL A 133 -29.32 7.02 -23.74
C VAL A 133 -28.97 7.75 -25.02
N ASN A 134 -29.25 9.05 -25.07
CA ASN A 134 -28.78 9.92 -26.14
C ASN A 134 -27.26 10.08 -26.04
N THR A 135 -26.53 9.39 -26.93
CA THR A 135 -25.06 9.35 -26.95
C THR A 135 -24.43 10.72 -27.16
N ALA A 136 -25.05 11.58 -27.98
CA ALA A 136 -24.56 12.94 -28.23
C ALA A 136 -24.68 13.82 -26.98
N ALA A 137 -25.82 13.77 -26.29
CA ALA A 137 -26.03 14.51 -25.04
C ALA A 137 -25.12 14.00 -23.91
N MET A 138 -24.87 12.69 -23.86
CA MET A 138 -23.96 12.07 -22.91
C MET A 138 -22.51 12.49 -23.13
N LEU A 139 -22.03 12.49 -24.38
CA LEU A 139 -20.68 12.94 -24.75
C LEU A 139 -20.41 14.38 -24.29
N GLY A 140 -21.39 15.28 -24.45
CA GLY A 140 -21.27 16.67 -23.97
C GLY A 140 -21.02 16.78 -22.46
N LYS A 141 -21.54 15.84 -21.66
CA LYS A 141 -21.31 15.79 -20.20
C LYS A 141 -20.03 15.05 -19.82
N LEU A 142 -19.60 14.09 -20.63
CA LEU A 142 -18.40 13.27 -20.38
C LEU A 142 -17.10 14.01 -20.65
N VAL A 143 -17.04 14.80 -21.73
CA VAL A 143 -15.86 15.60 -22.12
C VAL A 143 -15.31 16.45 -20.97
N PRO A 144 -16.11 17.30 -20.28
CA PRO A 144 -15.59 18.11 -19.17
C PRO A 144 -15.20 17.27 -17.95
N LEU A 145 -15.88 16.14 -17.73
CA LEU A 145 -15.71 15.29 -16.56
C LEU A 145 -14.43 14.44 -16.63
N LEU A 146 -14.12 13.93 -17.82
CA LEU A 146 -12.93 13.13 -18.11
C LEU A 146 -11.74 13.98 -18.57
N LYS A 147 -11.95 15.25 -18.92
CA LYS A 147 -10.95 16.16 -19.48
C LYS A 147 -10.31 15.60 -20.76
N CYS A 148 -11.11 15.00 -21.64
CA CYS A 148 -10.69 14.41 -22.90
C CYS A 148 -11.39 15.05 -24.10
N THR A 149 -10.89 14.84 -25.32
CA THR A 149 -11.57 15.33 -26.53
C THR A 149 -12.86 14.54 -26.80
N PRO A 150 -13.85 15.11 -27.51
CA PRO A 150 -15.08 14.39 -27.86
C PRO A 150 -14.80 13.11 -28.66
N GLU A 151 -13.79 13.13 -29.53
CA GLU A 151 -13.35 11.95 -30.31
C GLU A 151 -12.76 10.85 -29.41
N GLN A 152 -11.96 11.24 -28.40
CA GLN A 152 -11.45 10.30 -27.41
C GLN A 152 -12.59 9.70 -26.60
N ALA A 153 -13.55 10.53 -26.15
CA ALA A 153 -14.71 10.04 -25.42
C ALA A 153 -15.53 9.06 -26.28
N ALA A 154 -15.77 9.38 -27.56
CA ALA A 154 -16.49 8.51 -28.48
C ALA A 154 -15.76 7.17 -28.71
N SER A 155 -14.45 7.20 -28.92
CA SER A 155 -13.66 5.96 -29.09
C SER A 155 -13.65 5.09 -27.83
N MET A 156 -13.60 5.69 -26.64
CA MET A 156 -13.69 4.97 -25.37
C MET A 156 -15.06 4.32 -25.16
N LEU A 157 -16.14 4.98 -25.58
CA LEU A 157 -17.49 4.41 -25.50
C LEU A 157 -17.73 3.29 -26.52
N ALA A 158 -17.02 3.31 -27.66
CA ALA A 158 -17.13 2.28 -28.68
C ALA A 158 -16.41 0.97 -28.29
N MET A 159 -15.41 1.04 -27.41
CA MET A 159 -14.64 -0.13 -26.98
C MET A 159 -15.27 -0.80 -25.75
N PRO A 160 -15.54 -2.12 -25.78
CA PRO A 160 -15.92 -2.84 -24.57
C PRO A 160 -14.75 -2.84 -23.57
N ASN A 161 -15.04 -2.67 -22.28
CA ASN A 161 -14.05 -2.65 -21.20
C ASN A 161 -13.00 -1.53 -21.34
N ALA A 162 -13.38 -0.39 -21.94
CA ALA A 162 -12.50 0.77 -22.01
C ALA A 162 -12.19 1.33 -20.62
N VAL A 163 -10.92 1.66 -20.37
CA VAL A 163 -10.50 2.32 -19.13
C VAL A 163 -10.82 3.81 -19.22
N LEU A 164 -11.85 4.24 -18.51
CA LEU A 164 -12.31 5.63 -18.51
C LEU A 164 -11.34 6.57 -17.83
N ARG A 165 -10.80 6.15 -16.68
CA ARG A 165 -9.82 6.92 -15.91
C ARG A 165 -9.04 6.00 -15.00
N GLY A 166 -7.73 6.18 -14.94
CA GLY A 166 -6.82 5.43 -14.08
C GLY A 166 -6.24 6.26 -12.94
N ARG A 167 -5.45 5.62 -12.08
CA ARG A 167 -4.71 6.27 -10.98
C ARG A 167 -5.59 7.03 -9.98
N LEU A 168 -6.80 6.54 -9.75
CA LEU A 168 -7.74 7.14 -8.80
C LEU A 168 -7.64 6.47 -7.43
N ASP A 169 -7.96 7.24 -6.40
CA ASP A 169 -8.26 6.74 -5.06
C ASP A 169 -9.61 6.01 -5.08
N HIS A 170 -9.82 5.05 -4.17
CA HIS A 170 -11.03 4.23 -4.16
C HIS A 170 -12.32 5.07 -4.09
N VAL A 171 -12.34 6.05 -3.19
CA VAL A 171 -13.50 6.94 -2.98
C VAL A 171 -13.78 7.79 -4.22
N THR A 172 -12.73 8.33 -4.84
CA THR A 172 -12.86 9.12 -6.08
C THR A 172 -13.33 8.25 -7.25
N ALA A 173 -12.83 7.03 -7.36
CA ALA A 173 -13.27 6.06 -8.36
C ALA A 173 -14.75 5.68 -8.17
N GLN A 174 -15.18 5.44 -6.93
CA GLN A 174 -16.59 5.15 -6.61
C GLN A 174 -17.49 6.35 -6.95
N ARG A 175 -17.11 7.57 -6.55
CA ARG A 175 -17.87 8.78 -6.90
C ARG A 175 -18.00 8.95 -8.40
N LEU A 176 -16.91 8.73 -9.14
CA LEU A 176 -16.91 8.75 -10.60
C LEU A 176 -17.88 7.72 -11.16
N VAL A 177 -17.85 6.48 -10.69
CA VAL A 177 -18.79 5.43 -11.12
C VAL A 177 -20.24 5.82 -10.84
N THR A 178 -20.55 6.37 -9.67
CA THR A 178 -21.91 6.86 -9.36
C THR A 178 -22.36 7.93 -10.35
N THR A 179 -21.49 8.90 -10.66
CA THR A 179 -21.80 9.93 -11.66
C THR A 179 -21.98 9.33 -13.05
N MET A 180 -21.14 8.39 -13.46
CA MET A 180 -21.25 7.72 -14.75
C MET A 180 -22.56 6.91 -14.88
N HIS A 181 -22.99 6.26 -13.80
CA HIS A 181 -24.24 5.51 -13.77
C HIS A 181 -25.46 6.43 -13.96
N LEU A 182 -25.45 7.64 -13.38
CA LEU A 182 -26.48 8.65 -13.61
C LEU A 182 -26.51 9.16 -15.06
N LEU A 183 -25.39 9.08 -15.78
CA LEU A 183 -25.29 9.39 -17.20
C LEU A 183 -25.66 8.21 -18.11
N GLY A 184 -26.02 7.05 -17.53
CA GLY A 184 -26.39 5.85 -18.27
C GLY A 184 -25.22 4.97 -18.71
N CYS A 185 -24.03 5.17 -18.15
CA CYS A 185 -22.86 4.30 -18.33
C CYS A 185 -22.74 3.31 -17.16
N ASN A 186 -22.72 2.02 -17.44
CA ASN A 186 -22.42 0.98 -16.46
C ASN A 186 -20.90 0.82 -16.36
N CYS A 187 -20.35 1.22 -15.22
CA CYS A 187 -18.91 1.20 -14.97
C CYS A 187 -18.59 0.35 -13.74
N SER A 188 -17.43 -0.30 -13.75
CA SER A 188 -16.88 -1.02 -12.60
C SER A 188 -15.60 -0.35 -12.10
N VAL A 189 -15.33 -0.46 -10.79
CA VAL A 189 -14.06 -0.05 -10.19
C VAL A 189 -13.15 -1.26 -10.11
N GLU A 190 -12.02 -1.23 -10.81
CA GLU A 190 -11.00 -2.26 -10.74
C GLU A 190 -9.76 -1.75 -10.04
N LYS A 191 -9.10 -2.62 -9.26
CA LYS A 191 -7.77 -2.32 -8.73
C LYS A 191 -6.77 -2.30 -9.88
N GLU A 192 -6.05 -1.19 -10.02
CA GLU A 192 -5.02 -1.07 -11.05
C GLU A 192 -3.89 -2.08 -10.74
N PRO A 193 -3.52 -2.95 -11.68
CA PRO A 193 -2.43 -3.88 -11.46
C PRO A 193 -1.16 -3.09 -11.18
N SER A 194 -0.41 -3.50 -10.16
CA SER A 194 0.85 -2.84 -9.81
C SER A 194 1.78 -2.78 -11.03
N ARG A 195 2.63 -1.75 -11.15
CA ARG A 195 3.56 -1.61 -12.29
C ARG A 195 4.47 -2.83 -12.45
N SER A 196 4.79 -3.51 -11.35
CA SER A 196 5.50 -4.80 -11.36
C SER A 196 4.66 -5.93 -11.94
N ALA A 197 3.37 -6.02 -11.61
CA ALA A 197 2.44 -6.96 -12.23
C ALA A 197 2.18 -6.63 -13.72
N GLN A 198 2.10 -5.35 -14.09
CA GLN A 198 1.99 -4.91 -15.49
C GLN A 198 3.24 -5.27 -16.29
N LYS A 199 4.44 -5.04 -15.74
CA LYS A 199 5.70 -5.41 -16.40
C LYS A 199 5.83 -6.93 -16.52
N ALA A 200 5.39 -7.69 -15.53
CA ALA A 200 5.36 -9.16 -15.59
C ALA A 200 4.34 -9.67 -16.61
N ALA A 201 3.13 -9.09 -16.67
CA ALA A 201 2.10 -9.45 -17.65
C ALA A 201 2.51 -9.08 -19.08
N ALA A 202 3.11 -7.90 -19.29
CA ALA A 202 3.65 -7.50 -20.58
C ALA A 202 4.82 -8.41 -21.02
N LYS A 203 5.68 -8.82 -20.09
CA LYS A 203 6.77 -9.77 -20.36
C LYS A 203 6.24 -11.18 -20.67
N ALA A 204 5.15 -11.60 -20.03
CA ALA A 204 4.50 -12.87 -20.32
C ALA A 204 3.74 -12.87 -21.67
N ALA A 205 3.10 -11.74 -22.03
CA ALA A 205 2.42 -11.56 -23.31
C ALA A 205 3.39 -11.36 -24.49
N ALA A 206 4.58 -10.82 -24.24
CA ALA A 206 5.63 -10.61 -25.24
C ALA A 206 6.58 -11.82 -25.40
N ALA A 207 6.35 -12.93 -24.68
CA ALA A 207 7.09 -14.16 -24.91
C ALA A 207 6.62 -14.81 -26.23
N PRO A 208 7.47 -14.91 -27.26
CA PRO A 208 7.08 -15.54 -28.51
C PRO A 208 7.01 -17.07 -28.32
N GLY A 209 5.86 -17.65 -28.63
CA GLY A 209 5.73 -19.09 -28.89
C GLY A 209 5.91 -20.01 -27.68
N ALA A 210 4.94 -20.02 -26.75
CA ALA A 210 4.68 -21.26 -26.03
C ALA A 210 3.94 -22.21 -26.99
N LEU A 211 4.69 -23.11 -27.62
CA LEU A 211 4.18 -24.29 -28.31
C LEU A 211 3.01 -24.88 -27.51
N ARG A 212 1.85 -24.99 -28.17
CA ARG A 212 0.76 -25.86 -27.73
C ARG A 212 1.34 -27.26 -27.56
N VAL A 213 1.64 -27.64 -26.31
CA VAL A 213 1.94 -29.03 -25.96
C VAL A 213 0.67 -29.83 -26.23
N PRO A 214 0.68 -30.85 -27.11
CA PRO A 214 -0.50 -31.66 -27.34
C PRO A 214 -0.78 -32.49 -26.09
N ALA A 215 -2.07 -32.68 -25.81
CA ALA A 215 -2.60 -33.39 -24.66
C ALA A 215 -1.93 -34.76 -24.46
N PRO A 216 -1.57 -35.14 -23.22
CA PRO A 216 -1.07 -36.48 -22.94
C PRO A 216 -2.25 -37.46 -23.05
N ARG A 217 -2.13 -38.41 -23.98
CA ARG A 217 -3.00 -39.59 -24.03
C ARG A 217 -2.94 -40.33 -22.70
N ALA A 218 -4.12 -40.63 -22.18
CA ALA A 218 -4.34 -41.50 -21.04
C ALA A 218 -3.61 -42.85 -21.24
N ARG A 219 -2.80 -43.23 -20.26
CA ARG A 219 -2.43 -44.63 -20.03
C ARG A 219 -2.51 -44.93 -18.55
N ALA A 220 -3.11 -46.08 -18.29
CA ALA A 220 -3.64 -46.52 -17.02
C ALA A 220 -2.58 -46.83 -15.96
N GLN A 221 -2.97 -46.57 -14.72
CA GLN A 221 -2.76 -47.35 -13.49
C GLN A 221 -1.40 -48.05 -13.28
N ALA A 222 -0.66 -47.56 -12.29
CA ALA A 222 0.00 -48.43 -11.32
C ALA A 222 0.02 -47.75 -9.94
N ARG A 223 -0.42 -48.52 -8.95
CA ARG A 223 -0.57 -48.24 -7.51
C ARG A 223 0.80 -48.38 -6.80
N MET A 224 0.94 -47.76 -5.62
CA MET A 224 1.96 -47.95 -4.53
C MET A 224 3.03 -46.84 -4.40
N PRO A 225 3.72 -46.68 -3.24
CA PRO A 225 3.35 -45.69 -2.21
C PRO A 225 4.47 -44.65 -1.95
N ALA A 226 4.11 -43.53 -1.33
CA ALA A 226 5.06 -42.55 -0.80
C ALA A 226 5.87 -43.15 0.37
N PRO A 227 7.18 -42.87 0.48
CA PRO A 227 7.59 -41.82 1.43
C PRO A 227 8.94 -41.16 1.10
N PHE A 228 8.99 -39.99 0.43
CA PHE A 228 10.22 -39.18 0.40
C PHE A 228 9.88 -37.70 0.19
N ALA A 229 9.27 -37.08 1.21
CA ALA A 229 8.99 -35.65 1.22
C ALA A 229 9.19 -35.03 2.61
N MET A 230 10.26 -35.39 3.31
CA MET A 230 10.65 -34.79 4.60
C MET A 230 12.18 -34.78 4.73
N ALA A 231 12.87 -33.89 4.02
CA ALA A 231 14.30 -33.67 4.27
C ALA A 231 14.82 -32.24 3.97
N TYR A 232 14.14 -31.45 3.14
CA TYR A 232 14.66 -30.12 2.77
C TYR A 232 14.23 -28.95 3.67
N LYS A 233 13.22 -29.11 4.53
CA LYS A 233 12.79 -28.05 5.47
C LYS A 233 13.56 -28.02 6.80
N ALA A 234 14.28 -29.08 7.16
CA ALA A 234 14.96 -29.17 8.45
C ALA A 234 16.36 -28.51 8.47
N VAL A 235 17.05 -28.43 7.32
CA VAL A 235 18.42 -27.90 7.24
C VAL A 235 18.44 -26.36 7.20
N ALA A 236 17.46 -25.73 6.54
CA ALA A 236 17.37 -24.28 6.48
C ALA A 236 17.06 -23.62 7.84
N ASN A 237 16.30 -24.31 8.71
CA ASN A 237 15.96 -23.78 10.04
C ASN A 237 17.13 -23.87 11.03
N ARG A 238 18.01 -24.88 10.91
CA ARG A 238 19.19 -25.00 11.79
C ARG A 238 20.26 -23.95 11.51
N ALA A 239 20.48 -23.60 10.24
CA ALA A 239 21.46 -22.56 9.88
C ALA A 239 21.04 -21.17 10.38
N VAL A 240 19.74 -20.85 10.30
CA VAL A 240 19.22 -19.55 10.76
C VAL A 240 19.27 -19.44 12.30
N CYS A 241 18.93 -20.51 13.04
CA CYS A 241 19.04 -20.50 14.50
C CYS A 241 20.50 -20.43 14.99
N PHE A 242 21.45 -21.04 14.27
CA PHE A 242 22.86 -21.01 14.67
C PHE A 242 23.49 -19.62 14.49
N VAL A 243 23.20 -18.92 13.39
CA VAL A 243 23.69 -17.55 13.15
C VAL A 243 23.09 -16.57 14.17
N GLN A 244 21.83 -16.75 14.55
CA GLN A 244 21.18 -15.90 15.55
C GLN A 244 21.76 -16.09 16.95
N ALA A 245 22.06 -17.33 17.37
CA ALA A 245 22.72 -17.60 18.65
C ALA A 245 24.17 -17.09 18.70
N LEU A 246 24.86 -17.05 17.55
CA LEU A 246 26.23 -16.55 17.46
C LEU A 246 26.29 -15.02 17.55
N LEU A 247 25.29 -14.32 16.99
CA LEU A 247 25.13 -12.86 17.09
C LEU A 247 24.77 -12.41 18.51
N GLU A 248 23.90 -13.14 19.22
CA GLU A 248 23.55 -12.87 20.63
C GLU A 248 24.78 -12.98 21.55
N ARG A 249 25.58 -14.04 21.39
CA ARG A 249 26.82 -14.22 22.19
C ARG A 249 27.90 -13.18 21.87
N LEU A 250 27.96 -12.69 20.63
CA LEU A 250 28.87 -11.61 20.24
C LEU A 250 28.42 -10.28 20.83
N TRP A 251 27.11 -10.04 20.91
CA TRP A 251 26.53 -8.86 21.53
C TRP A 251 26.77 -8.82 23.05
N GLU A 252 26.54 -9.92 23.76
CA GLU A 252 26.81 -10.04 25.21
C GLU A 252 28.29 -9.80 25.56
N ARG A 253 29.22 -10.27 24.72
CA ARG A 253 30.65 -10.00 24.90
C ARG A 253 31.04 -8.54 24.68
N MET A 254 30.34 -7.83 23.80
CA MET A 254 30.63 -6.41 23.52
C MET A 254 30.05 -5.47 24.57
N THR A 255 29.00 -5.89 25.29
CA THR A 255 28.35 -5.06 26.33
C THR A 255 28.86 -5.32 27.74
N ALA A 256 29.49 -6.48 28.00
CA ALA A 256 30.05 -6.83 29.31
C ALA A 256 31.34 -6.08 29.68
N THR A 257 31.97 -5.31 28.78
CA THR A 257 33.28 -4.66 29.02
C THR A 257 33.22 -3.15 29.22
N ARG A 258 32.07 -2.56 29.57
CA ARG A 258 32.04 -1.15 30.02
C ARG A 258 31.96 -1.09 31.55
N PRO A 259 33.08 -0.85 32.26
CA PRO A 259 33.00 -0.45 33.66
C PRO A 259 32.31 0.92 33.72
N TYR A 260 31.26 0.99 34.52
CA TYR A 260 30.62 2.25 34.89
C TYR A 260 31.60 3.05 35.75
N SER A 261 31.99 4.21 35.24
CA SER A 261 32.55 5.34 35.97
C SER A 261 31.72 6.55 35.64
#